data_AF-A0A4Q5R2G5-F1
#
_entry.id   AF-A0A4Q5R2G5-F1
#
_cell.length_a   1.000
_cell.length_b   1.000
_cell.length_c   1.000
_cell.angle_alpha   90.00
_cell.angle_beta   90.00
_cell.angle_gamma   90.00
#
_symmetry.space_group_name_H-M   'P 1'
#
loop_
_entity.id
_entity.type
_entity.pdbx_description
1 polymer ?
#
loop_
_entity_poly.entity_id
_entity_poly.type
_entity_poly.pdbx_seq_one_letter_code
_entity_poly.pdbx_strand_id
1 'polypeptide(L)'
;MAYRCRCAGGRGLRRVAGPAAGERVVRPDVLLAIAAMAAATYITRAGGYALFRAIRPNETVRAALGYIPGALFVAYVAPALAQGGWAEWFGAGVTVATMLATRQMSAAILAGTAGAWLVWGLR
;
A
#
# COMPACT_ATOMS: atom_id res chain seq x y z
N MET A 1 11.95 11.02 18.84
CA MET A 1 10.75 10.19 18.61
C MET A 1 11.20 8.84 18.05
N ALA A 2 11.34 7.86 18.93
CA ALA A 2 11.93 6.55 18.64
C ALA A 2 10.85 5.58 18.18
N TYR A 3 11.00 5.01 16.99
CA TYR A 3 10.16 3.90 16.51
C TYR A 3 10.46 2.66 17.36
N ARG A 4 9.62 2.39 18.37
CA ARG A 4 9.65 1.12 19.11
C ARG A 4 9.01 0.04 18.24
N CYS A 5 9.83 -0.65 17.48
CA CYS A 5 9.42 -1.89 16.81
C CYS A 5 9.22 -2.97 17.89
N ARG A 6 7.96 -3.27 18.23
CA ARG A 6 7.61 -4.31 19.20
C ARG A 6 7.70 -5.68 18.52
N CYS A 7 8.92 -6.20 18.40
CA CYS A 7 9.17 -7.59 18.01
C CYS A 7 8.76 -8.51 19.15
N ALA A 8 7.60 -9.15 19.04
CA ALA A 8 7.26 -10.32 19.84
C ALA A 8 7.90 -11.55 19.18
N GLY A 9 8.90 -12.14 19.83
CA GLY A 9 9.46 -13.45 19.46
C GLY A 9 10.96 -13.44 19.18
N GLY A 10 11.75 -13.68 20.22
CA GLY A 10 13.21 -13.72 20.15
C GLY A 10 13.76 -14.85 19.28
N ARG A 11 14.70 -14.50 18.39
CA ARG A 11 15.90 -15.28 18.01
C ARG A 11 16.82 -14.42 17.13
N GLY A 12 18.00 -14.08 17.64
CA GLY A 12 19.20 -13.73 16.86
C GLY A 12 19.20 -12.36 16.17
N LEU A 13 19.62 -11.32 16.89
CA LEU A 13 19.96 -10.00 16.35
C LEU A 13 21.16 -10.09 15.38
N ARG A 14 20.90 -10.31 14.08
CA ARG A 14 21.89 -9.98 13.04
C ARG A 14 21.92 -8.46 12.88
N ARG A 15 22.97 -7.85 13.44
CA ARG A 15 23.31 -6.44 13.26
C ARG A 15 23.52 -6.18 11.77
N VAL A 16 22.57 -5.52 11.11
CA VAL A 16 22.73 -5.08 9.72
C VAL A 16 23.75 -3.95 9.75
N ALA A 17 25.01 -4.27 9.42
CA ALA A 17 26.05 -3.26 9.30
C ALA A 17 25.65 -2.29 8.17
N GLY A 18 25.44 -1.02 8.49
CA GLY A 18 25.17 0.02 7.51
C GLY A 18 26.39 0.22 6.60
N PRO A 19 26.21 0.46 5.30
CA PRO A 19 27.33 0.69 4.39
C PRO A 19 28.09 1.96 4.77
N ALA A 20 29.41 1.85 4.80
CA ALA A 20 30.31 2.99 4.89
C ALA A 20 30.11 3.90 3.67
N ALA A 21 29.95 5.20 3.92
CA ALA A 21 29.78 6.22 2.89
C ALA A 21 31.07 6.35 2.07
N GLY A 22 31.01 6.17 0.75
CA GLY A 22 32.15 6.47 -0.13
C GLY A 22 32.12 5.90 -1.54
N GLU A 23 31.27 4.91 -1.84
CA GLU A 23 31.14 4.34 -3.19
C GLU A 23 29.69 4.51 -3.64
N ARG A 24 29.42 4.86 -4.91
CA ARG A 24 28.05 5.04 -5.43
C ARG A 24 27.18 3.87 -4.98
N VAL A 25 26.29 4.12 -4.01
CA VAL A 25 25.54 3.10 -3.27
C VAL A 25 24.40 2.54 -4.12
N VAL A 26 24.74 1.93 -5.24
CA VAL A 26 23.81 1.19 -6.10
C VAL A 26 24.38 -0.21 -6.20
N ARG A 27 23.99 -1.08 -5.26
CA ARG A 27 24.38 -2.49 -5.34
C ARG A 27 23.71 -3.08 -6.57
N PRO A 28 24.48 -3.62 -7.54
CA PRO A 28 23.91 -4.16 -8.76
C PRO A 28 22.92 -5.30 -8.46
N ASP A 29 23.14 -6.09 -7.42
CA ASP A 29 22.24 -7.16 -6.97
C ASP A 29 20.88 -6.62 -6.50
N VAL A 30 20.88 -5.50 -5.78
CA VAL A 30 19.63 -4.86 -5.33
C VAL A 30 18.90 -4.26 -6.52
N LEU A 31 19.63 -3.65 -7.45
CA LEU A 31 19.06 -3.10 -8.68
C LEU A 31 18.42 -4.20 -9.53
N LEU A 32 19.10 -5.34 -9.66
CA LEU A 32 18.62 -6.50 -10.38
C LEU A 32 17.41 -7.14 -9.68
N ALA A 33 17.40 -7.18 -8.34
CA ALA A 33 16.24 -7.63 -7.57
C ALA A 33 15.02 -6.72 -7.77
N ILE A 34 15.20 -5.39 -7.71
CA ILE A 34 14.12 -4.42 -7.96
C ILE A 34 13.63 -4.54 -9.41
N ALA A 35 14.54 -4.64 -10.38
CA ALA A 35 14.19 -4.82 -11.78
C ALA A 35 13.42 -6.13 -12.01
N ALA A 36 13.81 -7.21 -11.36
CA ALA A 36 13.11 -8.49 -11.41
C ALA A 36 11.71 -8.41 -10.78
N MET A 37 11.56 -7.78 -9.61
CA MET A 37 10.25 -7.55 -8.99
C MET A 37 9.36 -6.67 -9.88
N ALA A 38 9.92 -5.61 -10.47
CA ALA A 38 9.21 -4.72 -11.37
C ALA A 38 8.76 -5.45 -12.64
N ALA A 39 9.63 -6.27 -13.23
CA ALA A 39 9.32 -7.09 -14.40
C ALA A 39 8.21 -8.10 -14.09
N ALA A 40 8.30 -8.84 -12.98
CA ALA A 40 7.26 -9.78 -12.56
C ALA A 40 5.90 -9.08 -12.35
N THR A 41 5.91 -7.90 -11.72
CA THR A 41 4.70 -7.09 -11.53
C THR A 41 4.12 -6.64 -12.86
N TYR A 42 4.96 -6.14 -13.77
CA TYR A 42 4.52 -5.65 -15.07
C TYR A 42 3.96 -6.79 -15.94
N ILE A 43 4.61 -7.94 -15.97
CA ILE A 43 4.14 -9.14 -16.67
C ILE A 43 2.78 -9.58 -16.15
N THR A 44 2.60 -9.61 -14.82
CA THR A 44 1.30 -9.98 -14.22
C THR A 44 0.19 -9.00 -14.63
N ARG A 45 0.51 -7.70 -14.62
CA ARG A 45 -0.46 -6.64 -14.97
C ARG A 45 -0.81 -6.65 -16.46
N ALA A 46 0.21 -6.67 -17.33
CA ALA A 46 0.04 -6.67 -18.78
C ALA A 46 -0.53 -8.00 -19.28
N GLY A 47 -0.16 -9.11 -18.63
CA GLY A 47 -0.69 -10.44 -18.89
C GLY A 47 -2.21 -10.51 -18.68
N GLY A 48 -2.73 -9.84 -17.63
CA GLY A 48 -4.17 -9.69 -17.44
C GLY A 48 -4.86 -9.03 -18.65
N TYR A 49 -4.33 -7.90 -19.13
CA TYR A 49 -4.88 -7.22 -20.31
C TYR A 49 -4.78 -8.07 -21.59
N ALA A 50 -3.67 -8.77 -21.80
CA ALA A 50 -3.50 -9.67 -22.94
C ALA A 50 -4.49 -10.84 -22.91
N LEU A 51 -4.73 -11.41 -21.73
CA LEU A 51 -5.69 -12.50 -21.53
C LEU A 51 -7.13 -12.06 -21.83
N PHE A 52 -7.53 -10.87 -21.35
CA PHE A 52 -8.85 -10.29 -21.64
C PHE A 52 -9.03 -9.85 -23.10
N ARG A 53 -7.95 -9.69 -23.86
CA ARG A 53 -8.00 -9.47 -25.32
C ARG A 53 -8.24 -10.78 -26.07
N ALA A 54 -7.70 -11.90 -25.58
CA ALA A 54 -7.82 -13.21 -26.21
C ALA A 54 -9.14 -13.93 -25.87
N ILE A 55 -9.68 -13.71 -24.66
CA ILE A 55 -10.88 -14.38 -24.15
C ILE A 55 -12.03 -13.38 -24.05
N ARG A 56 -13.20 -13.71 -24.60
CA ARG A 56 -14.44 -12.93 -24.40
C ARG A 56 -15.04 -13.30 -23.05
N PRO A 57 -14.98 -12.43 -22.03
CA PRO A 57 -15.50 -12.78 -20.71
C PRO A 57 -17.03 -12.89 -20.74
N ASN A 58 -17.56 -13.89 -20.04
CA ASN A 58 -19.00 -14.01 -19.83
C ASN A 58 -19.51 -12.88 -18.92
N GLU A 59 -20.83 -12.69 -18.85
CA GLU A 59 -21.46 -11.62 -18.07
C GLU A 59 -21.14 -11.72 -16.56
N THR A 60 -21.08 -12.93 -16.01
CA THR A 60 -20.74 -13.20 -14.61
C THR A 60 -19.30 -12.80 -14.27
N VAL A 61 -18.33 -13.12 -15.13
CA VAL A 61 -16.92 -12.77 -14.99
C VAL A 61 -16.76 -11.26 -15.07
N ARG A 62 -17.50 -10.60 -15.96
CA ARG A 62 -17.48 -9.14 -16.09
C ARG A 62 -18.04 -8.46 -14.84
N ALA A 63 -19.13 -8.98 -14.27
CA ALA A 63 -19.68 -8.51 -13.00
C ALA A 63 -18.69 -8.73 -11.86
N ALA A 64 -18.11 -9.92 -11.73
CA ALA A 64 -17.11 -10.23 -10.72
C ALA A 64 -15.91 -9.27 -10.81
N LEU A 65 -15.37 -9.03 -12.00
CA LEU A 65 -14.27 -8.10 -12.24
C LEU A 65 -14.57 -6.66 -11.81
N GLY A 66 -15.83 -6.22 -11.92
CA GLY A 66 -16.25 -4.90 -11.46
C GLY A 66 -16.11 -4.73 -9.94
N TYR A 67 -16.24 -5.80 -9.16
CA TYR A 67 -16.14 -5.77 -7.69
C TYR A 67 -14.73 -6.01 -7.15
N ILE A 68 -13.86 -6.68 -7.92
CA ILE A 68 -12.46 -6.95 -7.53
C ILE A 68 -11.70 -5.72 -7.03
N PRO A 69 -11.68 -4.56 -7.72
CA PRO A 69 -10.88 -3.43 -7.28
C PRO A 69 -11.35 -2.92 -5.90
N GLY A 70 -12.67 -2.81 -5.69
CA GLY A 70 -13.22 -2.39 -4.41
C GLY A 70 -12.90 -3.37 -3.28
N ALA A 71 -13.07 -4.68 -3.54
CA ALA A 71 -12.75 -5.72 -2.57
C ALA A 71 -11.26 -5.76 -2.22
N LEU A 72 -10.38 -5.57 -3.20
CA LEU A 72 -8.94 -5.50 -2.98
C LEU A 72 -8.56 -4.31 -2.11
N PHE A 73 -9.14 -3.13 -2.36
CA PHE A 73 -8.90 -1.95 -1.51
C PHE A 73 -9.33 -2.21 -0.07
N VAL A 74 -10.51 -2.80 0.15
CA VAL A 74 -10.99 -3.12 1.51
C VAL A 74 -10.08 -4.16 2.16
N ALA A 75 -9.67 -5.22 1.44
CA ALA A 75 -8.77 -6.24 1.94
C ALA A 75 -7.38 -5.70 2.29
N TYR A 76 -6.92 -4.63 1.63
CA TYR A 76 -5.65 -3.96 1.94
C TYR A 76 -5.77 -3.00 3.12
N VAL A 77 -6.86 -2.22 3.18
CA VAL A 77 -7.08 -1.21 4.22
C VAL A 77 -7.47 -1.86 5.56
N ALA A 78 -8.21 -2.97 5.54
CA ALA A 78 -8.64 -3.68 6.74
C ALA A 78 -7.48 -4.10 7.68
N PRO A 79 -6.42 -4.81 7.24
CA PRO A 79 -5.31 -5.16 8.11
C PRO A 79 -4.50 -3.94 8.55
N ALA A 80 -4.40 -2.90 7.71
CA ALA A 80 -3.74 -1.66 8.08
C ALA A 80 -4.47 -0.94 9.23
N LEU A 81 -5.81 -0.91 9.21
CA LEU A 81 -6.62 -0.37 10.30
C LEU A 81 -6.66 -1.28 11.53
N ALA A 82 -6.63 -2.60 11.35
CA ALA A 82 -6.62 -3.55 12.45
C ALA A 82 -5.29 -3.53 13.23
N GLN A 83 -4.17 -3.29 12.55
CA GLN A 83 -2.85 -3.12 13.19
C GLN A 83 -2.59 -1.67 13.63
N GLY A 84 -3.39 -0.73 13.14
CA GLY A 84 -3.23 0.70 13.41
C GLY A 84 -3.79 1.16 14.75
N GLY A 85 -3.35 2.33 15.19
CA GLY A 85 -3.84 3.02 16.39
C GLY A 85 -5.07 3.90 16.15
N TRP A 86 -5.44 4.65 17.19
CA TRP A 86 -6.59 5.59 17.15
C TRP A 86 -6.45 6.67 16.07
N ALA A 87 -5.21 7.02 15.70
CA ALA A 87 -4.91 8.02 14.67
C ALA A 87 -5.29 7.52 13.27
N GLU A 88 -4.99 6.26 12.95
CA GLU A 88 -5.34 5.64 11.67
C GLU A 88 -6.85 5.53 11.48
N TRP A 89 -7.60 5.20 12.55
CA TRP A 89 -9.06 5.20 12.53
C TRP A 89 -9.65 6.60 12.35
N PHE A 90 -9.05 7.62 12.98
CA PHE A 90 -9.49 9.01 12.80
C PHE A 90 -9.26 9.47 11.36
N GLY A 91 -8.08 9.22 10.78
CA GLY A 91 -7.79 9.53 9.39
C GLY A 91 -8.75 8.83 8.41
N ALA A 92 -9.04 7.54 8.64
CA ALA A 92 -10.01 6.80 7.84
C ALA A 92 -11.43 7.39 7.96
N GLY A 93 -11.87 7.74 9.17
CA GLY A 93 -13.16 8.39 9.41
C GLY A 93 -13.29 9.74 8.70
N VAL A 94 -12.26 10.59 8.78
CA VAL A 94 -12.22 11.88 8.07
C VAL A 94 -12.27 11.68 6.56
N THR A 95 -11.56 10.69 6.03
CA THR A 95 -11.57 10.34 4.60
C THR A 95 -12.97 9.95 4.13
N VAL A 96 -13.64 9.07 4.89
CA VAL A 96 -15.01 8.64 4.58
C VAL A 96 -15.97 9.82 4.66
N ALA A 97 -15.89 10.63 5.72
CA ALA A 97 -16.75 11.80 5.89
C ALA A 97 -16.60 12.83 4.75
N THR A 98 -15.37 13.13 4.33
CA THR A 98 -15.13 14.03 3.19
C THR A 98 -15.54 13.42 1.87
N MET A 99 -15.37 12.10 1.68
CA MET A 99 -15.84 11.44 0.47
C MET A 99 -17.37 11.48 0.35
N LEU A 100 -18.10 11.30 1.46
CA LEU A 100 -19.56 11.46 1.48
C LEU A 100 -20.00 12.91 1.22
N ALA A 101 -19.28 13.90 1.75
CA ALA A 101 -19.64 15.30 1.63
C ALA A 101 -19.31 15.91 0.26
N THR A 102 -18.11 15.67 -0.26
CA THR A 102 -17.59 16.38 -1.44
C THR A 102 -17.76 15.59 -2.73
N ARG A 103 -17.91 14.25 -2.67
CA ARG A 103 -17.87 13.34 -3.84
C ARG A 103 -16.66 13.53 -4.77
N GLN A 104 -15.64 14.26 -4.33
CA GLN A 104 -14.40 14.53 -5.05
C GLN A 104 -13.28 13.71 -4.42
N MET A 105 -12.73 12.75 -5.18
CA MET A 105 -11.71 11.82 -4.68
C MET A 105 -10.43 12.54 -4.24
N SER A 106 -10.03 13.60 -4.94
CA SER A 106 -8.83 14.40 -4.64
C SER A 106 -8.93 15.08 -3.28
N ALA A 107 -10.11 15.64 -2.97
CA ALA A 107 -10.35 16.33 -1.70
C ALA A 107 -10.38 15.35 -0.52
N ALA A 108 -10.96 14.16 -0.71
CA ALA A 108 -11.01 13.12 0.32
C ALA A 108 -9.61 12.61 0.69
N ILE A 109 -8.73 12.39 -0.30
CA ILE A 109 -7.36 11.94 -0.05
C ILE A 109 -6.56 13.01 0.71
N LEU A 110 -6.66 14.27 0.29
CA LEU A 110 -5.96 15.38 0.96
C LEU A 110 -6.46 15.56 2.40
N ALA A 111 -7.77 15.56 2.61
CA ALA A 111 -8.35 15.74 3.94
C ALA A 111 -8.04 14.57 4.87
N GLY A 112 -8.10 13.33 4.37
CA GLY A 112 -7.74 12.12 5.12
C GLY A 112 -6.27 12.11 5.54
N THR A 113 -5.37 12.41 4.60
CA THR A 113 -3.94 12.47 4.85
C THR A 113 -3.60 13.61 5.82
N ALA A 114 -4.18 14.79 5.61
CA ALA A 114 -4.00 15.94 6.49
C ALA A 114 -4.52 15.66 7.90
N GLY A 115 -5.68 15.00 8.04
CA GLY A 115 -6.25 14.61 9.33
C GLY A 115 -5.35 13.63 10.09
N ALA A 116 -4.85 12.59 9.41
CA ALA A 116 -3.89 11.66 10.02
C ALA A 116 -2.58 12.35 10.43
N TRP A 117 -2.07 13.24 9.57
CA TRP A 117 -0.84 14.00 9.81
C TRP A 117 -0.98 14.96 11.00
N LEU A 118 -2.14 15.62 11.13
CA LEU A 118 -2.43 16.53 12.25
C LEU A 118 -2.37 15.77 13.58
N VAL A 119 -2.98 14.59 13.65
CA VAL A 119 -2.98 13.74 14.85
C VAL A 119 -1.56 13.24 15.19
N TRP A 120 -0.74 12.96 14.18
CA TRP A 120 0.67 12.58 14.38
C TRP A 120 1.54 13.76 14.83
N GLY A 121 1.30 14.97 14.30
CA GLY A 121 2.04 16.18 14.67
C GLY A 121 1.69 16.75 16.04
N LEU A 122 0.53 16.38 16.60
CA LEU A 122 0.10 16.74 17.96
C LEU A 122 0.64 15.79 19.05
N ARG A 123 1.38 14.73 18.70
CA ARG A 123 1.97 13.73 19.62
C ARG A 123 3.50 13.72 19.56
#